data_AF-A0AAJ3FWG7-F1
#
_entry.id   AF-A0AAJ3FWG7-F1
#
_cell.length_a   1.000
_cell.length_b   1.000
_cell.length_c   1.000
_cell.angle_alpha   90.00
_cell.angle_beta   90.00
_cell.angle_gamma   90.00
#
_symmetry.space_group_name_H-M   'P 1'
#
loop_
_entity.id
_entity.type
_entity.pdbx_description
1 polymer ?
#
loop_
_entity_poly.entity_id
_entity_poly.type
_entity_poly.pdbx_seq_one_letter_code
_entity_poly.pdbx_strand_id
1 'polypeptide(L)'
;MSLVLQRIEQTRDALVDALAERNWEAIGQLDLACRSCMEDVLSESEVDEAALRNNLEELLGVYRQLLEAATGERQAIVDEMQQIHQAQSAAKVYHLFG
;
A
#
# COMPACT_ATOMS: atom_id res chain seq x y z
N MET A 1 -25.27 9.38 7.45
CA MET A 1 -23.95 9.17 6.85
C MET A 1 -23.94 9.86 5.50
N SER A 2 -22.96 10.73 5.21
CA SER A 2 -22.87 11.33 3.87
C SER A 2 -22.44 10.27 2.84
N LEU A 3 -22.83 10.44 1.58
CA LEU A 3 -22.46 9.51 0.51
C LEU A 3 -20.94 9.47 0.31
N VAL A 4 -20.27 10.59 0.53
CA VAL A 4 -18.82 10.68 0.39
C VAL A 4 -18.10 9.94 1.52
N LEU A 5 -18.58 10.06 2.76
CA LEU A 5 -18.03 9.29 3.90
C LEU A 5 -18.16 7.79 3.68
N GLN A 6 -19.32 7.32 3.18
CA GLN A 6 -19.51 5.91 2.88
C GLN A 6 -18.55 5.41 1.79
N ARG A 7 -18.27 6.25 0.78
CA ARG A 7 -17.35 5.90 -0.31
C ARG A 7 -15.89 5.84 0.17
N ILE A 8 -15.49 6.71 1.10
CA ILE A 8 -14.17 6.65 1.75
C ILE A 8 -14.03 5.35 2.54
N GLU A 9 -15.03 5.01 3.35
CA GLU A 9 -15.05 3.79 4.17
C GLU A 9 -14.93 2.53 3.29
N GLN A 10 -15.73 2.44 2.23
CA GLN A 10 -15.68 1.32 1.27
C GLN A 10 -14.33 1.21 0.54
N THR A 11 -13.75 2.36 0.16
CA THR A 11 -12.44 2.36 -0.52
C THR A 11 -11.33 1.93 0.42
N ARG A 12 -11.39 2.32 1.70
CA ARG A 12 -10.46 1.89 2.74
C ARG A 12 -10.55 0.38 2.94
N ASP A 13 -11.74 -0.18 3.09
CA ASP A 13 -11.90 -1.63 3.29
C ASP A 13 -11.36 -2.41 2.09
N ALA A 14 -11.63 -1.95 0.86
CA ALA A 14 -11.05 -2.53 -0.34
C ALA A 14 -9.50 -2.42 -0.40
N LEU A 15 -8.91 -1.34 0.13
CA LEU A 15 -7.45 -1.21 0.24
C LEU A 15 -6.86 -2.24 1.21
N VAL A 16 -7.54 -2.52 2.32
CA VAL A 16 -7.13 -3.53 3.29
C VAL A 16 -7.16 -4.92 2.65
N ASP A 17 -8.25 -5.26 1.95
CA ASP A 17 -8.39 -6.54 1.25
C ASP A 17 -7.32 -6.69 0.15
N ALA A 18 -7.12 -5.66 -0.67
CA ALA A 18 -6.10 -5.68 -1.71
C ALA A 18 -4.67 -5.80 -1.15
N LEU A 19 -4.40 -5.21 0.02
CA LEU A 19 -3.13 -5.38 0.73
C LEU A 19 -2.95 -6.81 1.25
N ALA A 20 -4.01 -7.42 1.80
CA ALA A 20 -3.96 -8.82 2.25
C ALA A 20 -3.61 -9.77 1.09
N GLU A 21 -4.12 -9.48 -0.11
CA GLU A 21 -3.81 -10.23 -1.34
C GLU A 21 -2.52 -9.79 -2.04
N ARG A 22 -1.84 -8.74 -1.55
CA ARG A 22 -0.67 -8.11 -2.20
C ARG A 22 -0.94 -7.71 -3.65
N ASN A 23 -2.17 -7.30 -3.94
CA ASN A 23 -2.59 -6.88 -5.27
C ASN A 23 -2.20 -5.40 -5.51
N TRP A 24 -0.93 -5.17 -5.85
CA TRP A 24 -0.37 -3.83 -6.02
C TRP A 24 -1.06 -3.00 -7.11
N GLU A 25 -1.60 -3.64 -8.15
CA GLU A 25 -2.35 -2.96 -9.20
C GLU A 25 -3.68 -2.42 -8.66
N ALA A 26 -4.45 -3.25 -7.96
CA ALA A 26 -5.69 -2.84 -7.33
C ALA A 26 -5.45 -1.72 -6.30
N ILE A 27 -4.40 -1.83 -5.49
CA ILE A 27 -4.01 -0.80 -4.52
C ILE A 27 -3.79 0.56 -5.21
N GLY A 28 -3.09 0.59 -6.35
CA GLY A 28 -2.84 1.83 -7.08
C GLY A 28 -4.12 2.47 -7.63
N GLN A 29 -5.06 1.67 -8.12
CA GLN A 29 -6.36 2.15 -8.61
C GLN A 29 -7.23 2.68 -7.46
N LEU A 30 -7.24 1.98 -6.32
CA LEU A 30 -7.99 2.36 -5.13
C LEU A 30 -7.43 3.63 -4.47
N ASP A 31 -6.11 3.82 -4.44
CA ASP A 31 -5.47 5.06 -3.96
C ASP A 31 -5.93 6.27 -4.80
N LEU A 32 -5.97 6.12 -6.13
CA LEU A 32 -6.45 7.19 -7.02
C LEU A 32 -7.93 7.51 -6.76
N ALA A 33 -8.76 6.48 -6.61
CA ALA A 33 -10.18 6.65 -6.29
C ALA A 33 -10.37 7.35 -4.93
N CYS A 34 -9.57 7.00 -3.93
CA CYS A 34 -9.60 7.64 -2.62
C CYS A 34 -9.28 9.13 -2.69
N ARG A 35 -8.26 9.52 -3.46
CA ARG A 35 -7.89 10.94 -3.65
C ARG A 35 -8.99 11.74 -4.34
N SER A 36 -9.65 11.15 -5.33
CA SER A 36 -10.81 11.77 -5.98
C SER A 36 -11.98 11.97 -5.00
N CYS A 37 -12.23 11.03 -4.09
CA CYS A 37 -13.27 11.19 -3.07
C CYS A 37 -12.97 12.35 -2.10
N MET A 38 -11.70 12.63 -1.83
CA MET A 38 -11.28 13.73 -0.96
C MET A 38 -11.71 15.11 -1.51
N GLU A 39 -11.65 15.28 -2.84
CA GLU A 39 -12.10 16.50 -3.52
C GLU A 39 -13.63 16.68 -3.38
N ASP A 40 -14.37 15.58 -3.41
CA ASP A 40 -15.81 15.56 -3.22
C ASP A 40 -16.20 15.95 -1.77
N VAL A 41 -15.45 15.51 -0.75
CA VAL A 41 -15.67 15.88 0.67
C VAL A 41 -15.53 17.39 0.86
N LEU A 42 -14.50 17.99 0.29
CA LEU A 42 -14.22 19.43 0.45
C LEU A 42 -15.32 20.31 -0.19
N SER A 43 -16.08 19.74 -1.11
CA SER A 43 -17.17 20.41 -1.82
C SER A 43 -18.54 20.23 -1.16
N GLU A 44 -18.65 19.35 -0.16
CA GLU A 44 -19.90 19.00 0.52
C GLU A 44 -20.20 20.04 1.63
N SER A 45 -21.36 20.69 1.57
CA SER A 45 -21.68 21.86 2.41
C SER A 45 -21.98 21.55 3.88
N GLU A 46 -22.34 20.31 4.21
CA GLU A 46 -22.51 19.83 5.59
C GLU A 46 -21.89 18.44 5.72
N VAL A 47 -20.66 18.38 6.23
CA VAL A 47 -19.98 17.12 6.57
C VAL A 47 -19.88 17.00 8.08
N ASP A 48 -20.16 15.81 8.60
CA ASP A 48 -19.84 15.48 9.99
C ASP A 48 -18.32 15.41 10.16
N GLU A 49 -17.74 16.48 10.70
CA GLU A 49 -16.29 16.62 10.88
C GLU A 49 -15.68 15.53 11.78
N ALA A 50 -16.43 15.05 12.78
CA ALA A 50 -15.95 14.01 13.68
C ALA A 50 -15.88 12.66 12.96
N ALA A 51 -16.92 12.33 12.19
CA ALA A 51 -16.94 11.12 11.38
C ALA A 51 -15.87 11.16 10.27
N LEU A 52 -15.66 12.32 9.64
CA LEU A 52 -14.61 12.52 8.64
C LEU A 52 -13.22 12.32 9.25
N ARG A 53 -12.93 12.94 10.40
CA ARG A 53 -11.65 12.79 11.10
C ARG A 53 -11.35 11.32 11.37
N ASN A 54 -12.29 10.58 11.95
CA ASN A 54 -12.10 9.16 12.27
C ASN A 54 -11.78 8.35 11.01
N ASN A 55 -12.51 8.57 9.91
CA ASN A 55 -12.25 7.91 8.64
C ASN A 55 -10.85 8.21 8.09
N LEU A 56 -10.40 9.47 8.16
CA LEU A 56 -9.07 9.87 7.71
C LEU A 56 -7.95 9.28 8.59
N GLU A 57 -8.15 9.18 9.89
CA GLU A 57 -7.20 8.54 10.81
C GLU A 57 -7.06 7.04 10.52
N GLU A 58 -8.17 6.34 10.28
CA GLU A 58 -8.16 4.94 9.89
C GLU A 58 -7.49 4.73 8.52
N LEU A 59 -7.80 5.60 7.55
CA LEU A 59 -7.16 5.59 6.23
C LEU A 59 -5.64 5.82 6.32
N LEU A 60 -5.19 6.74 7.17
CA LEU A 60 -3.76 6.95 7.43
C LEU A 60 -3.09 5.67 7.97
N GLY A 61 -3.79 4.94 8.84
CA GLY A 61 -3.37 3.63 9.34
C GLY A 61 -3.15 2.62 8.22
N VAL A 62 -4.06 2.55 7.24
CA VAL A 62 -3.93 1.67 6.07
C VAL A 62 -2.72 2.06 5.21
N TYR A 63 -2.53 3.35 4.91
CA TYR A 63 -1.36 3.80 4.15
C TYR A 63 -0.02 3.48 4.83
N ARG A 64 0.02 3.53 6.17
CA ARG A 64 1.22 3.12 6.90
C ARG A 64 1.51 1.63 6.72
N GLN A 65 0.49 0.77 6.79
CA GLN A 65 0.64 -0.66 6.55
C GLN A 65 1.09 -0.95 5.12
N LEU A 66 0.52 -0.25 4.13
CA LEU A 66 0.95 -0.32 2.73
C LEU A 66 2.43 0.02 2.56
N LEU A 67 2.91 1.08 3.21
CA LEU A 67 4.31 1.51 3.15
C LEU A 67 5.26 0.47 3.79
N GLU A 68 4.88 -0.06 4.95
CA GLU A 68 5.64 -1.09 5.65
C GLU A 68 5.73 -2.37 4.80
N ALA A 69 4.61 -2.83 4.23
CA ALA A 69 4.57 -4.00 3.36
C ALA A 69 5.41 -3.80 2.09
N ALA A 70 5.22 -2.70 1.36
CA ALA A 70 5.97 -2.42 0.14
C ALA A 70 7.48 -2.27 0.39
N THR A 71 7.88 -1.72 1.53
CA THR A 71 9.28 -1.63 1.93
C THR A 71 9.86 -3.00 2.26
N GLY A 72 9.10 -3.85 2.96
CA GLY A 72 9.48 -5.24 3.24
C GLY A 72 9.69 -6.06 1.96
N GLU A 73 8.74 -5.99 1.01
CA GLU A 73 8.86 -6.70 -0.28
C GLU A 73 10.09 -6.27 -1.07
N ARG A 74 10.35 -4.96 -1.15
CA ARG A 74 11.53 -4.44 -1.83
C ARG A 74 12.83 -4.92 -1.15
N GLN A 75 12.86 -4.99 0.18
CA GLN A 75 14.03 -5.50 0.89
C GLN A 75 14.26 -6.99 0.61
N ALA A 76 13.19 -7.79 0.58
CA ALA A 76 13.28 -9.22 0.25
C ALA A 76 13.88 -9.44 -1.14
N ILE A 77 13.46 -8.65 -2.14
CA ILE A 77 14.05 -8.68 -3.49
C ILE A 77 15.55 -8.34 -3.46
N VAL A 78 15.94 -7.31 -2.71
CA VAL A 78 17.36 -6.93 -2.58
C VAL A 78 18.18 -8.07 -1.96
N ASP A 79 17.65 -8.71 -0.92
CA ASP A 79 18.32 -9.81 -0.23
C ASP A 79 18.47 -11.03 -1.14
N GLU A 80 17.43 -11.37 -1.93
CA GLU A 80 17.49 -12.43 -2.94
C GLU A 80 18.55 -12.14 -4.01
N MET A 81 18.61 -10.91 -4.52
CA MET A 81 19.62 -10.50 -5.50
C MET A 81 21.05 -10.63 -4.93
N GLN A 82 21.25 -10.25 -3.67
CA GLN A 82 22.55 -10.40 -3.00
C GLN A 82 22.95 -11.88 -2.86
N GLN A 83 22.03 -12.76 -2.48
CA GLN A 83 22.28 -14.19 -2.38
C GLN A 83 22.68 -14.80 -3.74
N ILE A 84 21.98 -14.43 -4.82
CA ILE A 84 22.30 -14.88 -6.18
C ILE A 84 23.73 -14.45 -6.56
N HIS A 85 24.08 -13.19 -6.30
CA HIS A 85 25.41 -12.67 -6.62
C HIS A 85 26.52 -13.39 -5.83
N GLN A 86 26.30 -13.67 -4.55
CA GLN A 86 27.24 -14.44 -3.72
C GLN A 86 27.40 -15.88 -4.23
N ALA A 87 26.30 -16.56 -4.57
CA ALA A 87 26.33 -17.91 -5.12
C ALA A 87 27.12 -17.98 -6.44
N GLN A 88 26.92 -17.01 -7.35
CA GLN A 88 27.68 -16.92 -8.60
C GLN A 88 29.17 -16.67 -8.36
N SER A 89 29.51 -15.83 -7.39
CA SER A 89 30.90 -15.54 -7.03
C SER A 89 31.61 -16.77 -6.46
N ALA A 90 30.94 -17.51 -5.57
CA ALA A 90 31.47 -18.76 -5.01
C ALA A 90 31.68 -19.82 -6.09
N ALA A 91 30.73 -20.00 -7.02
CA ALA A 91 30.86 -20.94 -8.14
C ALA A 91 32.06 -20.60 -9.05
N LYS A 92 32.33 -19.31 -9.29
CA LYS A 92 33.51 -18.86 -10.06
C LYS A 92 34.83 -19.16 -9.35
N VAL A 93 34.89 -19.02 -8.03
CA VAL A 93 36.09 -19.38 -7.24
C VAL A 93 36.35 -20.89 -7.34
N TYR A 94 35.32 -21.73 -7.20
CA TYR A 94 35.49 -23.18 -7.37
C TYR A 94 35.97 -23.56 -8.78
N HIS A 95 35.53 -22.85 -9.83
CA HIS A 95 36.02 -23.07 -11.19
C HIS A 95 37.46 -22.57 -11.42
N LEU A 96 37.95 -21.60 -10.63
CA LEU A 96 39.31 -21.06 -10.76
C LEU A 96 40.36 -21.89 -10.00
N PHE A 97 39.94 -22.71 -9.04
CA PHE A 97 40.81 -23.51 -8.18
C PHE A 97 40.52 -25.01 -8.22
N GLY A 98 39.66 -25.47 -9.14
CA GLY A 98 39.34 -26.87 -9.42
C GLY A 98 39.92 -27.39 -10.73
#